data_AF-A0A126R7N6-F1
#
_entry.id   AF-A0A126R7N6-F1
#
_cell.length_a   1.000
_cell.length_b   1.000
_cell.length_c   1.000
_cell.angle_alpha   90.00
_cell.angle_beta   90.00
_cell.angle_gamma   90.00
#
_symmetry.space_group_name_H-M   'P 1'
#
loop_
_entity.id
_entity.type
_entity.pdbx_description
1 polymer ?
#
loop_
_entity_poly.entity_id
_entity_poly.type
_entity_poly.pdbx_seq_one_letter_code
_entity_poly.pdbx_strand_id
1 'polypeptide(L)' 'MIEMHLALSALRRVALVSTQSELDAARMEAADILDQAGWEKSARIVIDSIGRPVASDDQEGPSRQG' A
#
# COMPACT_ATOMS: atom_id res chain seq x y z
N MET A 1 6.74 3.64 22.65
CA MET A 1 7.47 3.21 21.44
C MET A 1 6.54 2.24 20.75
N ILE A 2 5.90 2.65 19.64
CA ILE A 2 5.18 1.66 18.84
C ILE A 2 6.23 0.71 18.27
N GLU A 3 5.96 -0.57 18.45
CA GLU A 3 6.84 -1.62 17.99
C GLU A 3 6.76 -1.71 16.46
N MET A 4 7.91 -1.74 15.79
CA MET A 4 8.06 -1.88 14.34
C MET A 4 7.16 -3.00 13.74
N HIS A 5 6.91 -4.06 14.51
CA HIS A 5 6.05 -5.17 14.09
C HIS A 5 4.58 -4.75 13.86
N LEU A 6 4.07 -3.75 14.57
CA LEU A 6 2.70 -3.25 14.39
C LEU A 6 2.59 -2.46 13.09
N ALA A 7 3.57 -1.60 12.81
CA ALA A 7 3.68 -0.89 11.53
C ALA A 7 3.72 -1.87 10.35
N LEU A 8 4.57 -2.90 10.43
CA LEU A 8 4.67 -3.92 9.39
C LEU A 8 3.37 -4.75 9.24
N SER A 9 2.69 -5.04 10.34
CA SER A 9 1.42 -5.78 10.31
C SER A 9 0.31 -4.96 9.65
N ALA A 10 0.25 -3.66 9.91
CA ALA A 10 -0.71 -2.75 9.28
C ALA A 10 -0.47 -2.66 7.77
N LEU A 11 0.79 -2.53 7.35
CA LEU A 11 1.15 -2.53 5.92
C LEU A 11 0.80 -3.86 5.23
N ARG A 12 1.04 -4.99 5.90
CA ARG A 12 0.62 -6.31 5.39
C ARG A 12 -0.91 -6.38 5.21
N ARG A 13 -1.68 -5.78 6.11
CA ARG A 13 -3.15 -5.72 5.98
C ARG A 13 -3.56 -4.92 4.75
N VAL A 14 -2.97 -3.74 4.52
CA VAL A 14 -3.20 -2.92 3.31
C VAL A 14 -2.89 -3.70 2.02
N ALA A 15 -1.90 -4.59 2.04
CA ALA A 15 -1.56 -5.41 0.88
C ALA A 15 -2.52 -6.58 0.59
N LEU A 16 -3.27 -7.04 1.60
CA LEU A 16 -4.06 -8.28 1.53
C LEU A 16 -5.56 -8.07 1.40
N VAL A 17 -6.05 -6.86 1.64
CA VAL A 17 -7.46 -6.51 1.48
C VAL A 17 -7.87 -6.57 0.01
N SER A 18 -9.02 -7.18 -0.24
CA SER A 18 -9.49 -7.49 -1.60
C SER A 18 -10.57 -6.54 -2.10
N THR A 19 -11.11 -5.69 -1.23
CA THR A 19 -12.16 -4.72 -1.57
C THR A 19 -11.69 -3.29 -1.34
N GLN A 20 -12.22 -2.34 -2.12
CA GLN A 20 -11.86 -0.93 -1.99
C GLN A 20 -12.25 -0.36 -0.61
N SER A 21 -13.39 -0.76 -0.04
CA SER A 21 -13.82 -0.31 1.29
C SER A 21 -12.91 -0.80 2.41
N GLU A 22 -12.43 -2.05 2.30
CA GLU A 22 -11.45 -2.58 3.27
C GLU A 22 -10.08 -1.97 3.08
N LEU A 23 -9.71 -1.63 1.83
CA LEU A 23 -8.49 -0.90 1.52
C LEU A 23 -8.50 0.48 2.17
N ASP A 24 -9.56 1.26 2.01
CA ASP A 24 -9.63 2.61 2.60
C ASP A 24 -9.55 2.56 4.14
N ALA A 25 -10.23 1.59 4.77
CA ALA A 25 -10.14 1.39 6.21
C ALA A 25 -8.72 0.97 6.66
N ALA A 26 -8.09 0.03 5.95
CA ALA A 26 -6.73 -0.43 6.26
C ALA A 26 -5.68 0.67 6.05
N ARG A 27 -5.87 1.54 5.04
CA ARG A 27 -5.01 2.70 4.78
C ARG A 27 -5.09 3.71 5.92
N MET A 28 -6.29 3.99 6.42
CA MET A 28 -6.50 4.91 7.53
C MET A 28 -5.84 4.37 8.82
N GLU A 29 -6.07 3.09 9.14
CA GLU A 29 -5.43 2.42 10.28
C GLU A 29 -3.89 2.38 10.16
N ALA A 30 -3.35 2.08 8.98
CA ALA A 30 -1.91 2.07 8.75
C ALA A 30 -1.30 3.47 8.87
N ALA A 31 -2.00 4.52 8.41
CA ALA A 31 -1.54 5.90 8.56
C ALA A 31 -1.41 6.28 10.03
N ASP A 32 -2.41 5.98 10.85
CA ASP A 32 -2.41 6.28 12.28
C ASP A 32 -1.29 5.52 13.03
N ILE A 33 -1.04 4.26 12.68
CA ILE A 33 0.02 3.45 13.31
C ILE A 33 1.41 3.95 12.91
N LEU A 34 1.59 4.33 11.64
CA LEU A 34 2.88 4.84 11.15
C LEU A 34 3.18 6.25 11.66
N ASP A 35 2.15 7.09 11.83
CA ASP A 35 2.26 8.39 12.49
C ASP A 35 2.76 8.23 13.93
N GLN A 36 2.12 7.35 14.70
CA GLN A 36 2.54 7.01 16.07
C GLN A 36 3.94 6.36 16.16
N ALA A 37 4.42 5.76 15.06
CA ALA A 37 5.78 5.22 14.95
C ALA A 37 6.83 6.26 14.52
N GLY A 38 6.42 7.51 14.25
CA GLY A 38 7.30 8.59 13.78
C GLY A 38 7.69 8.46 12.30
N TRP A 39 6.86 7.78 11.51
CA TRP A 39 7.10 7.51 10.08
C TRP A 39 6.25 8.39 9.17
N GLU A 40 5.75 9.54 9.65
CA GLU A 40 4.73 10.37 8.97
C GLU A 40 5.04 10.61 7.47
N LYS A 41 6.29 10.93 7.14
CA LYS A 41 6.72 11.20 5.74
C LYS A 41 6.74 9.94 4.87
N SER A 42 7.18 8.81 5.42
CA SER A 42 7.29 7.54 4.69
C SER A 42 5.94 6.83 4.58
N ALA A 43 5.06 7.03 5.58
CA ALA A 43 3.75 6.39 5.68
C ALA A 43 2.91 6.58 4.42
N ARG A 44 2.80 7.83 3.96
CA ARG A 44 1.99 8.16 2.79
C ARG A 44 2.51 7.52 1.51
N ILE A 45 3.83 7.57 1.29
CA ILE A 45 4.47 6.97 0.12
C ILE A 45 4.24 5.46 0.09
N VAL A 46 4.42 4.80 1.24
CA VAL A 46 4.29 3.35 1.37
C VAL A 46 2.82 2.93 1.20
N ILE A 47 1.88 3.61 1.83
CA ILE A 47 0.44 3.32 1.75
C ILE A 47 -0.13 3.55 0.35
N ASP A 48 0.34 4.57 -0.37
CA ASP A 48 -0.09 4.83 -1.75
C ASP A 48 0.47 3.76 -2.73
N SER A 49 1.63 3.18 -2.40
CA SER A 49 2.27 2.14 -3.20
C SER A 49 1.72 0.74 -2.93
N ILE A 50 1.34 0.45 -1.68
CA ILE A 50 0.79 -0.84 -1.25
C ILE A 50 -0.73 -0.80 -1.43
N GLY A 51 -1.26 -1.57 -2.39
CA GLY A 51 -2.69 -1.63 -2.68
C GLY A 51 -3.11 -0.92 -3.98
N ARG A 52 -2.18 -0.33 -4.72
CA ARG A 52 -2.40 -0.18 -6.17
C ARG A 52 -2.26 -1.58 -6.77
N PRO A 53 -3.23 -2.05 -7.59
CA PRO A 53 -2.95 -3.15 -8.50
C PRO A 53 -1.68 -2.76 -9.24
N VAL A 54 -0.68 -3.64 -9.25
CA VAL A 54 0.39 -3.53 -10.24
C VAL A 54 -0.36 -3.50 -11.55
N ALA A 55 -0.42 -2.34 -12.20
CA ALA A 55 -0.87 -2.29 -13.57
C ALA A 55 0.07 -3.27 -14.26
N SER A 56 -0.46 -4.40 -14.76
CA SER A 56 0.34 -5.27 -15.62
C SER A 56 0.94 -4.35 -16.67
N ASP A 57 2.27 -4.22 -16.67
CA ASP A 57 3.04 -3.62 -17.77
C ASP A 57 2.93 -4.49 -19.04
N ASP A 58 1.75 -5.07 -19.32
CA ASP A 58 1.38 -5.78 -20.54
C ASP A 58 0.95 -4.79 -21.64
N GLN A 59 1.65 -3.66 -21.75
CA GLN A 59 1.57 -2.79 -22.93
C GLN A 59 2.94 -2.55 -23.54
N GLU A 60 3.69 -3.62 -23.83
CA GLU A 60 4.67 -3.59 -24.91
C GLU A 60 4.79 -4.96 -25.61
N GLY A 61 3.66 -5.45 -26.14
CA GLY A 61 3.66 -6.46 -27.21
C GLY A 61 3.93 -5.78 -28.55
N PRO A 62 4.75 -6.36 -29.45
CA PRO A 62 5.33 -5.65 -30.58
C PRO A 62 4.26 -5.26 -31.58
N SER A 63 4.23 -3.96 -31.93
CA SER A 63 3.47 -3.47 -33.08
C SER A 63 4.06 -4.06 -34.36
N ARG A 64 3.57 -5.24 -34.75
CA ARG A 64 3.70 -5.76 -36.11
C ARG A 64 2.72 -4.99 -37.01
N GLN A 65 3.22 -3.97 -37.68
CA GLN A 65 2.77 -3.55 -39.01
C GLN A 65 3.98 -3.80 -39.92
N GLY A 66 3.90 -4.60 -40.98
CA GLY A 66 2.92 -4.55 -42.05
C GLY A 66 3.71 -4.18 -43.29
#